data_AF-A0A3M1MWH5-F1
#
_entry.id   AF-A0A3M1MWH5-F1
#
_cell.length_a   1.000
_cell.length_b   1.000
_cell.length_c   1.000
_cell.angle_alpha   90.00
_cell.angle_beta   90.00
_cell.angle_gamma   90.00
#
_symmetry.space_group_name_H-M   'P 1'
#
loop_
_entity.id
_entity.type
_entity.pdbx_description
1 polymer ?
#
loop_
_entity_poly.entity_id
_entity_poly.type
_entity_poly.pdbx_seq_one_letter_code
_entity_poly.pdbx_strand_id
1 'polypeptide(L)'
;MESTRITISVSRIRFIRDDWTAEFDRRAIADCVETMREEYGSLGIELELLDEDRTVDVGSYADLLNAIRLRSSRAGLGSPCLGHVIGASPNRDVVEDLRRGVGRVAFAPETIAPDGEFRRVCHNCGCGC
;
A
#
# COMPACT_ATOMS: atom_id res chain seq x y z
N MET A 1 -19.83 -3.35 17.73
CA MET A 1 -18.95 -3.92 16.69
C MET A 1 -17.62 -3.22 16.82
N GLU A 2 -16.51 -3.95 16.97
CA GLU A 2 -15.19 -3.32 16.88
C GLU A 2 -14.95 -2.87 15.44
N SER A 3 -14.76 -1.57 15.24
CA SER A 3 -14.41 -1.02 13.92
C SER A 3 -13.01 -1.49 13.53
N THR A 4 -12.83 -1.92 12.28
CA THR A 4 -11.51 -2.21 11.73
C THR A 4 -10.90 -0.91 11.22
N ARG A 5 -9.69 -0.56 11.64
CA ARG A 5 -8.97 0.60 11.10
C ARG A 5 -7.87 0.14 10.16
N ILE A 6 -7.83 0.71 8.97
CA ILE A 6 -6.76 0.52 7.99
C ILE A 6 -6.04 1.85 7.81
N THR A 7 -4.76 1.87 8.16
CA THR A 7 -3.87 3.01 7.95
C THR A 7 -3.09 2.78 6.66
N ILE A 8 -3.13 3.78 5.78
CA ILE A 8 -2.45 3.84 4.49
C ILE A 8 -1.33 4.86 4.63
N SER A 9 -0.09 4.42 4.70
CA SER A 9 1.07 5.30 4.84
C SER A 9 1.76 5.50 3.50
N VAL A 10 1.99 6.76 3.10
CA VAL A 10 2.60 7.11 1.81
C VAL A 10 3.94 7.82 2.03
N SER A 11 5.02 7.10 1.74
CA SER A 11 6.39 7.61 1.79
C SER A 11 6.66 8.66 0.69
N ARG A 12 7.66 9.51 0.91
CA ARG A 12 8.26 10.29 -0.19
C ARG A 12 8.91 9.33 -1.20
N ILE A 13 8.97 9.74 -2.47
CA ILE A 13 9.62 8.96 -3.52
C ILE A 13 10.76 9.75 -4.16
N ARG A 14 11.81 9.04 -4.55
CA ARG A 14 12.92 9.59 -5.33
C ARG A 14 13.25 8.64 -6.47
N PHE A 15 13.03 9.09 -7.71
CA PHE A 15 13.48 8.33 -8.88
C PHE A 15 15.00 8.36 -8.95
N ILE A 16 15.62 7.19 -9.00
CA ILE A 16 17.09 7.03 -9.06
C ILE A 16 17.60 6.77 -10.47
N ARG A 17 16.68 6.56 -11.42
CA ARG A 17 16.94 6.36 -12.83
C ARG A 17 16.45 7.57 -13.61
N ASP A 18 17.26 7.98 -14.57
CA ASP A 18 16.95 9.05 -15.52
C ASP A 18 16.13 8.55 -16.72
N ASP A 19 16.27 7.28 -17.06
CA ASP A 19 15.56 6.61 -18.16
C ASP A 19 14.18 6.08 -17.79
N TRP A 20 13.75 6.25 -16.53
CA TRP A 20 12.51 5.65 -16.03
C TRP A 20 11.79 6.54 -15.04
N THR A 21 10.49 6.72 -15.26
CA THR A 21 9.57 7.40 -14.33
C THR A 21 8.23 6.68 -14.34
N ALA A 22 7.39 6.99 -13.37
CA ALA A 22 6.00 6.54 -13.31
C ALA A 22 5.12 7.63 -12.73
N GLU A 23 3.84 7.59 -13.07
CA GLU A 23 2.85 8.48 -12.47
C GLU A 23 2.61 8.08 -11.01
N PHE A 24 2.79 9.03 -10.10
CA PHE A 24 2.55 8.87 -8.67
C PHE A 24 1.89 10.13 -8.13
N ASP A 25 0.63 10.33 -8.53
CA ASP A 25 -0.15 11.49 -8.12
C ASP A 25 -0.73 11.28 -6.71
N ARG A 26 -0.19 12.04 -5.75
CA ARG A 26 -0.64 12.05 -4.37
C ARG A 26 -2.08 12.54 -4.22
N ARG A 27 -2.55 13.42 -5.11
CA ARG A 27 -3.93 13.88 -5.11
C ARG A 27 -4.87 12.76 -5.56
N ALA A 28 -4.54 12.07 -6.65
CA ALA A 28 -5.32 10.92 -7.11
C ALA A 28 -5.39 9.80 -6.06
N ILE A 29 -4.30 9.55 -5.34
CA ILE A 29 -4.27 8.64 -4.18
C ILE A 29 -5.24 9.10 -3.09
N ALA A 30 -5.19 10.39 -2.70
CA ALA A 30 -6.08 10.93 -1.67
C ALA A 30 -7.56 10.85 -2.08
N ASP A 31 -7.89 11.25 -3.31
CA ASP A 31 -9.26 11.20 -3.85
C ASP A 31 -9.80 9.75 -3.89
N CYS A 32 -8.93 8.77 -4.22
CA CYS A 32 -9.26 7.35 -4.14
C CYS A 32 -9.57 6.90 -2.71
N VAL A 33 -8.74 7.31 -1.73
CA VAL A 33 -8.96 6.95 -0.31
C VAL A 33 -10.25 7.54 0.23
N GLU A 34 -10.58 8.80 -0.10
CA GLU A 34 -11.85 9.40 0.30
C GLU A 34 -13.04 8.64 -0.27
N THR A 35 -12.99 8.27 -1.55
CA THR A 35 -14.01 7.43 -2.18
C THR A 35 -14.19 6.10 -1.44
N MET A 36 -13.07 5.41 -1.13
CA MET A 36 -13.13 4.15 -0.39
C MET A 36 -13.60 4.34 1.06
N ARG A 37 -13.32 5.49 1.69
CA ARG A 37 -13.75 5.78 3.07
C ARG A 37 -15.27 5.85 3.15
N GLU A 38 -15.93 6.44 2.15
CA GLU A 38 -17.39 6.44 2.04
C GLU A 38 -17.95 5.03 1.85
N GLU A 39 -17.38 4.27 0.90
CA GLU A 39 -17.81 2.90 0.61
C GLU A 39 -17.67 1.99 1.85
N TYR A 40 -16.50 2.02 2.50
CA TYR A 40 -16.11 1.05 3.53
C TYR A 40 -16.58 1.47 4.93
N GLY A 41 -16.83 2.77 5.15
CA GLY A 41 -17.38 3.27 6.41
C GLY A 41 -18.72 2.63 6.76
N SER A 42 -19.57 2.39 5.76
CA SER A 42 -20.84 1.67 5.92
C SER A 42 -20.69 0.22 6.41
N LEU A 43 -19.50 -0.35 6.24
CA LEU A 43 -19.14 -1.72 6.62
C LEU A 43 -18.38 -1.78 7.95
N GLY A 44 -18.21 -0.66 8.66
CA GLY A 44 -17.48 -0.58 9.91
C GLY A 44 -15.96 -0.59 9.75
N ILE A 45 -15.46 -0.17 8.57
CA ILE A 45 -14.03 -0.05 8.28
C ILE A 45 -13.67 1.43 8.16
N GLU A 46 -12.71 1.87 8.97
CA GLU A 46 -12.16 3.22 8.97
C GLU A 46 -10.87 3.25 8.16
N LEU A 47 -10.75 4.20 7.24
CA LEU A 47 -9.53 4.42 6.45
C LEU A 47 -8.84 5.72 6.87
N GLU A 48 -7.55 5.64 7.16
CA GLU A 48 -6.70 6.76 7.51
C GLU A 48 -5.55 6.86 6.51
N LEU A 49 -5.36 8.04 5.90
CA LEU A 49 -4.23 8.31 5.00
C LEU A 49 -3.20 9.15 5.75
N LEU A 50 -1.96 8.68 5.80
CA LEU A 50 -0.85 9.34 6.48
C LEU A 50 0.32 9.54 5.53
N ASP A 51 0.98 10.69 5.65
CA ASP A 51 2.29 10.90 5.06
C ASP A 51 3.38 10.31 5.95
N GLU A 52 4.33 9.62 5.32
CA GLU A 52 5.51 9.08 6.00
C GLU A 52 6.74 9.89 5.58
N ASP A 53 7.54 10.33 6.55
CA ASP A 53 8.73 11.15 6.27
C ASP A 53 9.85 10.37 5.56
N ARG A 54 9.78 9.04 5.58
CA ARG A 54 10.69 8.13 4.88
C ARG A 54 10.66 8.38 3.37
N THR A 55 11.82 8.27 2.73
CA THR A 55 11.94 8.30 1.27
C THR A 55 12.25 6.90 0.73
N VAL A 56 11.53 6.50 -0.32
CA VAL A 56 11.76 5.27 -1.08
C VAL A 56 12.45 5.61 -2.39
N ASP A 57 13.56 4.93 -2.68
CA ASP A 57 14.26 5.04 -3.96
C ASP A 57 13.57 4.16 -5.00
N VAL A 58 13.19 4.76 -6.13
CA VAL A 58 12.34 4.11 -7.13
C VAL A 58 13.14 3.91 -8.43
N GLY A 59 13.47 2.66 -8.73
CA GLY A 59 14.09 2.25 -10.01
C GLY A 59 13.16 1.42 -10.90
N SER A 60 11.99 1.06 -10.38
CA SER A 60 10.99 0.25 -11.05
C SER A 60 9.59 0.48 -10.47
N TYR A 61 8.55 0.01 -11.15
CA TYR A 61 7.18 0.10 -10.64
C TYR A 61 6.99 -0.74 -9.35
N ALA A 62 7.71 -1.86 -9.22
CA ALA A 62 7.68 -2.65 -7.99
C ALA A 62 8.22 -1.86 -6.79
N ASP A 63 9.25 -1.04 -7.00
CA ASP A 63 9.76 -0.14 -5.95
C ASP A 63 8.74 0.96 -5.62
N LEU A 64 8.00 1.45 -6.61
CA LEU A 64 6.96 2.47 -6.41
C LEU A 64 5.87 1.96 -5.49
N LEU A 65 5.44 0.70 -5.65
CA LEU A 65 4.47 0.05 -4.78
C LEU A 65 4.99 -0.08 -3.33
N ASN A 66 6.30 -0.03 -3.10
CA ASN A 66 6.88 -0.05 -1.75
C ASN A 66 6.74 1.30 -1.02
N ALA A 67 6.40 2.37 -1.73
CA ALA A 67 6.12 3.69 -1.15
C ALA A 67 4.78 3.75 -0.40
N ILE A 68 3.88 2.78 -0.62
CA ILE A 68 2.60 2.68 0.07
C ILE A 68 2.65 1.49 1.02
N ARG A 69 2.30 1.70 2.29
CA ARG A 69 2.16 0.63 3.29
C ARG A 69 0.75 0.56 3.81
N LEU A 70 0.28 -0.65 4.05
CA LEU A 70 -1.06 -0.91 4.57
C LEU A 70 -0.93 -1.56 5.94
N ARG A 71 -1.54 -0.97 6.96
CA ARG A 71 -1.59 -1.52 8.32
C ARG A 71 -3.05 -1.68 8.73
N SER A 72 -3.39 -2.82 9.30
CA SER A 72 -4.72 -3.05 9.88
C SER A 72 -4.63 -3.08 11.41
N SER A 73 -5.69 -2.63 12.09
CA SER A 73 -5.87 -2.84 13.52
C SER A 73 -6.20 -4.30 13.86
N ARG A 74 -6.58 -5.12 12.87
CA ARG A 74 -6.75 -6.57 13.06
C ARG A 74 -5.39 -7.23 13.24
N ALA A 75 -5.29 -8.07 14.26
CA ALA A 75 -4.06 -8.79 14.58
C ALA A 75 -3.60 -9.67 13.42
N GLY A 76 -2.28 -9.72 13.19
CA GLY A 76 -1.63 -10.71 12.33
C GLY A 76 -1.09 -10.22 10.99
N LEU A 77 -1.45 -9.02 10.52
CA LEU A 77 -1.03 -8.55 9.20
C LEU A 77 0.24 -7.67 9.19
N GLY A 78 0.72 -7.18 10.34
CA GLY A 78 1.90 -6.31 10.36
C GLY A 78 1.68 -4.98 9.62
N SER A 79 2.65 -4.55 8.81
CA SER A 79 2.55 -3.36 7.95
C SER A 79 3.25 -3.58 6.60
N PRO A 80 2.68 -4.47 5.76
CA PRO A 80 3.22 -4.82 4.45
C PRO A 80 3.18 -3.62 3.50
N CYS A 81 4.08 -3.62 2.52
CA CYS A 81 3.97 -2.72 1.38
C CYS A 81 2.83 -3.14 0.45
N LEU A 82 2.33 -2.21 -0.35
CA LEU A 82 1.27 -2.47 -1.32
C LEU A 82 1.68 -3.57 -2.31
N GLY A 83 2.93 -3.57 -2.76
CA GLY A 83 3.49 -4.60 -3.64
C GLY A 83 3.43 -6.01 -3.04
N HIS A 84 3.65 -6.15 -1.72
CA HIS A 84 3.50 -7.42 -1.02
C HIS A 84 2.04 -7.87 -0.98
N VAL A 85 1.12 -6.93 -0.73
CA VAL A 85 -0.32 -7.24 -0.63
C VAL A 85 -0.90 -7.69 -1.98
N ILE A 86 -0.50 -7.07 -3.09
CA ILE A 86 -1.13 -7.30 -4.40
C ILE A 86 -0.32 -8.20 -5.34
N GLY A 87 1.00 -8.30 -5.15
CA GLY A 87 1.92 -8.93 -6.08
C GLY A 87 2.11 -8.09 -7.34
N ALA A 88 1.90 -8.69 -8.51
CA ALA A 88 2.12 -8.03 -9.79
C ALA A 88 1.02 -6.99 -10.12
N SER A 89 1.44 -5.85 -10.67
CA SER A 89 0.55 -4.85 -11.25
C SER A 89 0.60 -4.93 -12.79
N PRO A 90 -0.46 -5.42 -13.45
CA PRO A 90 -0.47 -5.57 -14.90
C PRO A 90 -0.56 -4.21 -15.62
N ASN A 91 -1.33 -3.27 -15.06
CA ASN A 91 -1.63 -1.98 -15.68
C ASN A 91 -0.67 -0.86 -15.22
N ARG A 92 0.10 -1.09 -14.15
CA ARG A 92 0.99 -0.10 -13.54
C ARG A 92 0.25 1.19 -13.15
N ASP A 93 -0.95 1.00 -12.62
CA ASP A 93 -1.82 2.06 -12.13
C ASP A 93 -1.87 2.02 -10.59
N VAL A 94 -1.31 3.04 -9.95
CA VAL A 94 -1.18 3.10 -8.49
C VAL A 94 -2.54 3.22 -7.80
N VAL A 95 -3.53 3.83 -8.44
CA VAL A 95 -4.87 4.03 -7.88
C VAL A 95 -5.64 2.72 -7.93
N GLU A 96 -5.57 1.99 -9.05
CA GLU A 96 -6.13 0.64 -9.17
C GLU A 96 -5.50 -0.31 -8.15
N ASP A 97 -4.16 -0.28 -8.07
CA ASP A 97 -3.40 -1.12 -7.16
C ASP A 97 -3.72 -0.82 -5.70
N LEU A 98 -3.84 0.46 -5.32
CA LEU A 98 -4.23 0.87 -3.98
C LEU A 98 -5.61 0.32 -3.61
N ARG A 99 -6.61 0.47 -4.47
CA ARG A 99 -7.96 -0.05 -4.23
C ARG A 99 -7.93 -1.57 -4.05
N ARG A 100 -7.17 -2.29 -4.89
CA ARG A 100 -6.99 -3.74 -4.78
C ARG A 100 -6.31 -4.14 -3.46
N GLY A 101 -5.28 -3.39 -3.05
CA GLY A 101 -4.55 -3.62 -1.81
C GLY A 101 -5.42 -3.41 -0.57
N VAL A 102 -6.06 -2.25 -0.45
CA VAL A 102 -6.96 -1.94 0.67
C VAL A 102 -8.11 -2.95 0.73
N GLY A 103 -8.68 -3.31 -0.42
CA GLY A 103 -9.73 -4.34 -0.50
C GLY A 103 -9.28 -5.70 0.04
N ARG A 104 -8.07 -6.17 -0.29
CA ARG A 104 -7.53 -7.42 0.29
C ARG A 104 -7.36 -7.31 1.80
N VAL A 105 -6.80 -6.21 2.30
CA VAL A 105 -6.63 -5.98 3.75
C VAL A 105 -7.97 -5.95 4.49
N ALA A 106 -8.98 -5.33 3.88
CA ALA A 106 -10.31 -5.20 4.45
C ALA A 106 -11.09 -6.52 4.49
N PHE A 107 -11.09 -7.27 3.38
CA PHE A 107 -12.06 -8.35 3.15
C PHE A 107 -11.46 -9.75 3.02
N ALA A 108 -10.16 -9.88 2.76
CA ALA A 108 -9.49 -11.16 2.60
C ALA A 108 -8.03 -11.14 3.15
N PRO A 109 -7.77 -10.63 4.36
CA PRO A 109 -6.41 -10.47 4.90
C PRO A 109 -5.64 -11.80 5.03
N GLU A 110 -6.35 -12.92 5.18
CA GLU A 110 -5.79 -14.27 5.22
C GLU A 110 -5.16 -14.73 3.89
N THR A 111 -5.47 -14.03 2.78
CA THR A 111 -4.87 -14.31 1.46
C THR A 111 -3.54 -13.59 1.26
N ILE A 112 -3.17 -12.69 2.18
CA ILE A 112 -1.91 -11.97 2.16
C ILE A 112 -0.85 -12.85 2.82
N ALA A 113 0.22 -13.13 2.09
CA ALA A 113 1.29 -13.98 2.61
C ALA A 113 1.92 -13.36 3.88
N PRO A 114 2.38 -14.17 4.84
CA PRO A 114 3.11 -13.67 6.00
C PRO A 114 4.43 -12.99 5.59
N ASP A 115 4.88 -12.01 6.38
CA ASP A 115 6.12 -11.25 6.14
C ASP A 115 7.35 -12.15 5.89
N GLY A 116 7.39 -13.35 6.47
CA GLY A 116 8.50 -14.31 6.33
C GLY A 116 8.68 -14.93 4.94
N GLU A 117 7.65 -14.95 4.08
CA GLU A 117 7.70 -15.60 2.76
C GLU A 117 8.28 -14.69 1.67
N PHE A 118 8.22 -13.36 1.84
CA PHE A 118 8.66 -12.37 0.85
C PHE A 118 10.03 -11.76 1.12
N ARG A 119 10.81 -12.32 2.07
CA ARG A 119 12.16 -11.87 2.45
C ARG A 119 13.17 -11.74 1.30
N ARG A 120 12.94 -12.37 0.13
CA ARG A 120 13.88 -12.32 -1.02
C ARG A 120 13.57 -11.26 -2.06
N VAL A 121 12.40 -10.60 -2.03
CA VAL A 121 11.95 -9.70 -3.12
C VAL A 121 11.89 -8.23 -2.68
N CYS A 122 11.85 -7.97 -1.37
CA CYS A 122 11.64 -6.64 -0.80
C CYS A 122 12.98 -5.94 -0.49
N HIS A 123 13.64 -5.34 -1.48
CA HIS A 123 14.98 -4.76 -1.30
C HIS A 123 15.03 -3.26 -0.93
N ASN A 124 13.90 -2.53 -0.99
CA ASN A 124 13.92 -1.07 -0.73
C ASN A 124 12.79 -0.54 0.17
N CYS A 125 12.10 -1.46 0.85
CA CYS A 125 10.93 -1.18 1.68
C CYS A 125 11.29 -0.69 3.09
N GLY A 126 12.53 -0.89 3.57
CA GLY A 126 12.93 -0.50 4.93
C GLY A 126 12.10 -1.14 6.06
N CYS A 127 11.27 -2.14 5.75
CA CYS A 127 10.34 -2.78 6.68
C CYS A 127 11.01 -3.81 7.62
N GLY A 128 12.32 -4.05 7.48
CA GLY A 128 13.07 -4.96 8.36
C GLY A 128 12.63 -6.42 8.27
N CYS A 129 12.43 -6.93 7.05
CA CYS A 129 12.02 -8.32 6.76
C CYS A 129 13.03 -9.38 7.26
#